data_AF-A0A7V9ZH13-F1
#
_entry.id   AF-A0A7V9ZH13-F1
#
_cell.length_a   1.000
_cell.length_b   1.000
_cell.length_c   1.000
_cell.angle_alpha   90.00
_cell.angle_beta   90.00
_cell.angle_gamma   90.00
#
_symmetry.space_group_name_H-M   'P 1'
#
loop_
_entity.id
_entity.type
_entity.pdbx_description
1 polymer ?
#
loop_
_entity_poly.entity_id
_entity_poly.type
_entity_poly.pdbx_seq_one_letter_code
_entity_poly.pdbx_strand_id
1 'polypeptide(L)'
;MRSYGELIEVRKGLVAGCEGPEQFLWRDRLWVVRTILGHWVETGAWWEQAGVSALLGVSGQAAVSPCATAELLEEREIWRVEAVRSRHNSGVFDLAFSWGGEPWRLLCSLD
;
A
#
# COMPACT_ATOMS: atom_id res chain seq x y z
N MET A 1 1.77 -4.81 -16.02
CA MET A 1 1.27 -4.48 -14.67
C MET A 1 0.48 -5.65 -14.11
N ARG A 2 0.99 -6.33 -13.08
CA ARG A 2 0.30 -7.42 -12.38
C ARG A 2 0.01 -7.00 -10.94
N SER A 3 -1.23 -7.15 -10.50
CA SER A 3 -1.66 -6.83 -9.14
C SER A 3 -1.63 -8.08 -8.25
N TYR A 4 -1.14 -7.96 -7.02
CA TYR A 4 -0.92 -9.09 -6.11
C TYR A 4 -1.73 -8.98 -4.81
N GLY A 5 -1.70 -7.82 -4.14
CA GLY A 5 -2.39 -7.63 -2.85
C GLY A 5 -1.83 -8.51 -1.71
N GLU A 6 -0.62 -9.04 -1.88
CA GLU A 6 0.01 -10.03 -1.00
C GLU A 6 0.69 -9.34 0.19
N LEU A 7 0.63 -9.96 1.38
CA LEU A 7 1.37 -9.50 2.55
C LEU A 7 2.85 -9.78 2.37
N ILE A 8 3.70 -8.80 2.65
CA ILE A 8 5.15 -8.90 2.53
C ILE A 8 5.85 -8.40 3.79
N GLU A 9 6.99 -8.99 4.10
CA GLU A 9 7.88 -8.46 5.13
C GLU A 9 8.73 -7.35 4.53
N VAL A 10 8.74 -6.18 5.17
CA VAL A 10 9.51 -5.01 4.74
C VAL A 10 10.35 -4.51 5.89
N ARG A 11 11.63 -4.26 5.61
CA ARG A 11 12.53 -3.53 6.52
C ARG A 11 12.61 -2.08 6.05
N LYS A 12 12.27 -1.16 6.95
CA LYS A 12 12.46 0.29 6.75
C LYS A 12 13.93 0.65 7.02
N GLY A 13 14.45 1.64 6.30
CA GLY A 13 15.82 2.13 6.39
C GLY A 13 16.06 3.33 5.48
N LEU A 14 17.33 3.70 5.27
CA LEU A 14 17.70 4.80 4.37
C LEU A 14 17.94 4.29 2.95
N VAL A 15 17.14 4.76 1.99
CA VAL A 15 17.30 4.51 0.56
C VAL A 15 17.66 5.81 -0.12
N ALA A 16 18.85 5.87 -0.71
CA ALA A 16 19.35 7.07 -1.42
C ALA A 16 19.24 8.38 -0.61
N GLY A 17 19.31 8.29 0.73
CA GLY A 17 19.20 9.44 1.64
C GLY A 17 17.80 9.76 2.16
N CYS A 18 16.76 9.03 1.72
CA CYS A 18 15.40 9.15 2.24
C CYS A 18 15.04 7.95 3.11
N GLU A 19 14.36 8.17 4.24
CA GLU A 19 13.79 7.07 5.01
C GLU A 19 12.63 6.44 4.22
N GLY A 20 12.61 5.11 4.16
CA GLY A 20 11.61 4.38 3.40
C GLY A 20 11.84 2.87 3.44
N PRO A 21 11.17 2.09 2.58
CA PRO A 21 11.37 0.65 2.51
C PRO A 21 12.73 0.32 1.88
N GLU A 22 13.68 -0.17 2.68
CA GLU A 22 15.04 -0.50 2.24
C GLU A 22 15.10 -1.86 1.53
N GLN A 23 14.38 -2.84 2.05
CA GLN A 23 14.33 -4.18 1.49
C GLN A 23 13.03 -4.88 1.87
N PHE A 24 12.62 -5.86 1.06
CA PHE A 24 11.42 -6.65 1.33
C PHE A 24 11.55 -8.10 0.85
N LEU A 25 10.80 -8.99 1.48
CA LEU A 25 10.68 -10.39 1.07
C LEU A 25 9.40 -10.58 0.26
N TRP A 26 9.56 -11.13 -0.94
CA TRP A 26 8.44 -11.47 -1.81
C TRP A 26 8.68 -12.83 -2.48
N ARG A 27 7.74 -13.77 -2.32
CA ARG A 27 7.85 -15.16 -2.81
C ARG A 27 9.15 -15.85 -2.40
N ASP A 28 9.47 -15.76 -1.10
CA ASP A 28 10.67 -16.34 -0.47
C ASP A 28 11.99 -15.78 -1.04
N ARG A 29 11.94 -14.55 -1.58
CA ARG A 29 13.09 -13.90 -2.23
C ARG A 29 13.25 -12.49 -1.70
N LEU A 30 14.50 -12.13 -1.37
CA LEU A 30 14.85 -10.79 -0.93
C LEU A 30 15.02 -9.85 -2.12
N TRP A 31 14.36 -8.70 -2.02
CA TRP A 31 14.45 -7.57 -2.94
C TRP A 31 15.03 -6.38 -2.20
N VAL A 32 16.07 -5.79 -2.75
CA VAL A 32 16.73 -4.60 -2.20
C VAL A 32 16.28 -3.39 -3.00
N VAL A 33 15.72 -2.39 -2.32
CA VAL A 33 15.30 -1.15 -2.95
C VAL A 33 16.51 -0.30 -3.27
N ARG A 34 16.60 0.15 -4.52
CA ARG A 34 17.68 1.03 -5.00
C ARG A 34 17.26 2.48 -5.02
N THR A 35 16.01 2.75 -5.36
CA THR A 35 15.51 4.12 -5.52
C THR A 35 14.02 4.15 -5.20
N ILE A 36 13.60 5.18 -4.46
CA ILE A 36 12.19 5.50 -4.25
C ILE A 36 11.80 6.44 -5.39
N LEU A 37 10.92 5.97 -6.27
CA LEU A 37 10.47 6.72 -7.45
C LEU A 37 9.28 7.62 -7.12
N GLY A 38 8.51 7.26 -6.09
CA GLY A 38 7.36 8.04 -5.64
C GLY A 38 6.89 7.60 -4.26
N HIS A 39 6.36 8.55 -3.52
CA HIS A 39 5.70 8.34 -2.24
C HIS A 39 4.45 9.22 -2.18
N TRP A 40 3.30 8.62 -1.96
CA TRP A 40 2.03 9.33 -1.79
C TRP A 40 1.17 8.65 -0.74
N VAL A 41 0.20 9.38 -0.20
CA VAL A 41 -0.78 8.84 0.73
C VAL A 41 -2.09 8.67 -0.01
N GLU A 42 -2.67 7.47 0.07
CA GLU A 42 -4.05 7.22 -0.32
C GLU A 42 -4.92 7.25 0.92
N THR A 43 -5.79 8.26 0.99
CA THR A 43 -6.93 8.26 1.90
C THR A 43 -8.04 7.47 1.23
N GLY A 44 -8.64 6.50 1.93
CA GLY A 44 -9.70 5.64 1.39
C GLY A 44 -10.77 6.41 0.62
N ALA A 45 -11.36 5.76 -0.39
CA ALA A 45 -12.34 6.35 -1.31
C ALA A 45 -13.66 6.69 -0.59
N TRP A 46 -13.64 7.80 0.16
CA TRP A 46 -14.76 8.29 0.97
C TRP A 46 -16.03 8.51 0.13
N TRP A 47 -15.91 8.70 -1.19
CA TRP A 47 -17.03 8.90 -2.12
C TRP A 47 -17.72 7.60 -2.58
N GLU A 48 -17.11 6.41 -2.45
CA GLU A 48 -17.73 5.14 -2.91
C GLU A 48 -18.62 4.46 -1.85
N GLN A 49 -18.89 5.14 -0.74
CA GLN A 49 -19.35 4.46 0.47
C GLN A 49 -20.84 4.66 0.78
N ALA A 50 -21.46 3.61 1.34
CA ALA A 50 -22.87 3.56 1.71
C ALA A 50 -23.29 4.67 2.69
N GLY A 51 -22.36 5.20 3.49
CA GLY A 51 -22.58 6.36 4.35
C GLY A 51 -22.76 7.68 3.58
N VAL A 52 -22.02 7.87 2.48
CA VAL A 52 -22.25 9.00 1.56
C VAL A 52 -23.52 8.77 0.74
N SER A 53 -23.81 7.54 0.30
CA SER A 53 -25.12 7.23 -0.32
C SER A 53 -26.29 7.44 0.65
N ALA A 54 -26.13 7.14 1.94
CA ALA A 54 -27.13 7.41 2.98
C ALA A 54 -27.31 8.91 3.25
N LEU A 55 -26.21 9.68 3.26
CA LEU A 55 -26.25 11.15 3.35
C LEU A 55 -26.79 11.83 2.08
N LEU A 56 -26.59 11.21 0.91
CA LEU A 56 -27.16 11.62 -0.39
C LEU A 56 -28.60 11.10 -0.60
N GLY A 57 -29.16 10.34 0.35
CA GLY A 57 -30.53 9.79 0.28
C GLY A 57 -30.74 8.68 -0.76
N VAL A 58 -29.66 8.08 -1.27
CA VAL A 58 -29.64 7.09 -2.37
C VAL A 58 -29.84 5.65 -1.87
N SER A 59 -29.78 5.36 -0.56
CA SER A 59 -30.03 3.99 -0.04
C SER A 59 -30.71 4.01 1.32
N GLY A 60 -31.83 3.28 1.44
CA GLY A 60 -32.60 3.14 2.67
C GLY A 60 -31.83 2.38 3.75
N GLN A 61 -31.66 3.02 4.90
CA GLN A 61 -31.34 2.46 6.23
C GLN A 61 -30.41 1.24 6.26
N ALA A 62 -29.10 1.51 6.30
CA ALA A 62 -28.14 0.60 6.94
C ALA A 62 -27.38 1.39 8.02
N ALA A 63 -27.55 0.96 9.28
CA ALA A 63 -26.75 1.49 10.38
C ALA A 63 -25.28 1.14 10.13
N VAL A 64 -24.43 2.16 9.95
CA VAL A 64 -22.98 1.97 9.80
C VAL A 64 -22.38 1.55 11.14
N SER A 65 -21.69 0.41 11.16
CA SER A 65 -20.91 0.00 12.33
C SER A 65 -19.68 0.91 12.48
N PRO A 66 -19.36 1.41 13.68
CA PRO A 66 -18.23 2.31 13.91
C PRO A 66 -16.86 1.69 13.55
N CYS A 67 -16.76 0.35 13.55
CA CYS A 67 -15.58 -0.40 13.12
C CYS A 67 -15.28 -0.23 11.62
N ALA A 68 -16.31 -0.23 10.77
CA ALA A 68 -16.14 -0.01 9.33
C ALA A 68 -15.61 1.42 9.07
N THR A 69 -16.05 2.40 9.87
CA THR A 69 -15.56 3.80 9.80
C THR A 69 -14.10 4.00 10.22
N ALA A 70 -13.50 3.06 10.96
CA ALA A 70 -12.08 3.13 11.31
C ALA A 70 -11.18 2.58 10.18
N GLU A 71 -11.57 1.45 9.55
CA GLU A 71 -10.94 0.97 8.29
C GLU A 71 -11.07 2.00 7.15
N LEU A 72 -12.15 2.79 7.17
CA LEU A 72 -12.50 3.82 6.18
C LEU A 72 -11.59 5.06 6.15
N LEU A 73 -10.88 5.32 7.23
CA LEU A 73 -9.94 6.45 7.36
C LEU A 73 -8.49 5.97 7.43
N GLU A 74 -8.22 4.69 7.14
CA GLU A 74 -6.85 4.20 7.08
C GLU A 74 -6.14 4.85 5.89
N GLU A 75 -5.44 5.94 6.20
CA GLU A 75 -4.41 6.49 5.36
C GLU A 75 -3.36 5.40 5.13
N ARG A 76 -3.20 5.02 3.87
CA ARG A 76 -2.17 4.07 3.46
C ARG A 76 -1.12 4.84 2.69
N GLU A 77 0.12 4.72 3.13
CA GLU A 77 1.25 5.24 2.38
C GLU A 77 1.56 4.27 1.24
N ILE A 78 1.60 4.77 0.02
CA ILE A 78 2.01 4.04 -1.15
C ILE A 78 3.42 4.47 -1.54
N TRP A 79 4.30 3.49 -1.65
CA TRP A 79 5.71 3.64 -1.98
C TRP A 79 5.98 2.95 -3.31
N ARG A 80 6.23 3.74 -4.34
CA ARG A 80 6.72 3.23 -5.63
C ARG A 80 8.23 3.16 -5.60
N VAL A 81 8.75 1.96 -5.76
CA VAL A 81 10.18 1.68 -5.60
C VAL A 81 10.74 0.88 -6.74
N GLU A 82 11.96 1.19 -7.14
CA GLU A 82 12.77 0.30 -7.97
C GLU A 82 13.55 -0.64 -7.06
N ALA A 83 13.34 -1.94 -7.22
CA ALA A 83 14.01 -2.96 -6.43
C ALA A 83 14.73 -3.98 -7.30
N VAL A 84 15.84 -4.48 -6.78
CA VAL A 84 16.67 -5.49 -7.44
C VAL A 84 16.78 -6.73 -6.56
N ARG A 85 16.66 -7.89 -7.20
CA ARG A 85 16.89 -9.19 -6.58
C ARG A 85 18.23 -9.80 -7.00
N SER A 86 18.61 -9.60 -8.25
CA SER A 86 19.89 -10.03 -8.80
C SER A 86 20.32 -9.09 -9.93
N ARG A 87 21.53 -9.26 -10.47
CA ARG A 87 22.06 -8.40 -11.55
C ARG A 87 21.16 -8.29 -12.79
N HIS A 88 20.32 -9.29 -13.03
CA HIS A 88 19.43 -9.36 -14.20
C HIS A 88 17.94 -9.35 -13.81
N ASN A 89 17.63 -9.10 -12.54
CA ASN A 89 16.28 -9.19 -12.03
C ASN A 89 16.01 -7.96 -11.17
N SER A 90 15.45 -6.95 -11.85
CA SER A 90 15.05 -5.66 -11.33
C SER A 90 13.63 -5.37 -11.78
N GLY A 91 12.86 -4.65 -10.97
CA GLY A 91 11.51 -4.26 -11.33
C GLY A 91 11.04 -3.07 -10.47
N VAL A 92 9.95 -2.44 -10.91
CA VAL A 92 9.29 -1.39 -10.14
C VAL A 92 8.10 -1.99 -9.40
N PHE A 93 7.95 -1.65 -8.12
CA PHE A 93 6.94 -2.19 -7.23
C PHE A 93 6.21 -1.07 -6.52
N ASP A 94 4.90 -1.24 -6.33
CA ASP A 94 4.11 -0.40 -5.45
C ASP A 94 3.87 -1.15 -4.14
N LEU A 95 4.38 -0.60 -3.04
CA LEU A 95 4.25 -1.14 -1.69
C LEU A 95 3.30 -0.27 -0.88
N ALA A 96 2.39 -0.89 -0.13
CA ALA A 96 1.47 -0.18 0.77
C ALA A 96 1.86 -0.41 2.23
N PHE A 97 1.92 0.68 2.99
CA PHE A 97 2.09 0.70 4.44
C PHE A 97 0.86 1.31 5.10
N SER A 98 0.26 0.60 6.06
CA SER A 98 -0.82 1.13 6.90
C SER A 98 -0.26 1.48 8.29
N TRP A 99 -0.63 2.66 8.79
CA TRP A 99 -0.24 3.12 10.13
C TRP A 99 -0.93 2.32 11.25
N GLY A 100 -1.97 1.54 10.95
CA GLY A 100 -2.72 0.71 11.89
C GLY A 100 -1.96 -0.51 12.45
N GLY A 101 -0.69 -0.69 12.07
CA GLY A 101 0.12 -1.84 12.47
C GLY A 101 -0.09 -3.08 11.61
N GLU A 102 -0.80 -2.97 10.49
CA GLU A 102 -0.88 -4.03 9.50
C GLU A 102 0.48 -4.29 8.85
N PRO A 103 0.78 -5.54 8.46
CA PRO A 103 1.94 -5.84 7.64
C PRO A 103 1.86 -5.11 6.29
N TRP A 104 3.02 -4.80 5.74
CA TRP A 104 3.13 -4.19 4.42
C TRP A 104 2.51 -5.10 3.35
N ARG A 105 2.01 -4.47 2.28
CA ARG A 105 1.43 -5.19 1.14
C ARG A 105 2.13 -4.83 -0.15
N LEU A 106 2.31 -5.80 -1.03
CA LEU A 106 2.73 -5.57 -2.41
C LEU A 106 1.49 -5.40 -3.27
N LEU A 107 1.25 -4.19 -3.77
CA LEU A 107 0.08 -3.87 -4.58
C LEU A 107 0.25 -4.39 -5.99
N CYS A 108 1.31 -3.96 -6.67
CA CYS A 108 1.58 -4.38 -8.04
C CYS A 108 3.07 -4.42 -8.37
N SER A 109 3.41 -5.18 -9.41
CA SER A 109 4.68 -5.05 -10.11
C SER A 109 4.46 -4.40 -11.48
N LEU A 110 5.24 -3.36 -11.73
CA LEU A 110 5.40 -2.72 -13.03
C LEU A 110 6.69 -3.27 -13.64
N ASP A 111 6.55 -4.46 -14.24
CA ASP A 111 7.51 -5.06 -15.17
C ASP A 111 7.10 -4.67 -16.59
#